data_AF-A0A933LG38-F1
#
_entry.id   AF-A0A933LG38-F1
#
_cell.length_a   1.000
_cell.length_b   1.000
_cell.length_c   1.000
_cell.angle_alpha   90.00
_cell.angle_beta   90.00
_cell.angle_gamma   90.00
#
_symmetry.space_group_name_H-M   'P 1'
#
loop_
_entity.id
_entity.type
_entity.pdbx_description
1 polymer ?
#
loop_
_entity_poly.entity_id
_entity_poly.type
_entity_poly.pdbx_seq_one_letter_code
_entity_poly.pdbx_strand_id
1 'polypeptide(L)' 'VFADDLGTIGVPAGAARDDLYDACAAAWTAARFARGEHGTLPAEPPTDSRGLRMEIVY' A
#
# COMPACT_ATOMS: atom_id res chain seq x y z
N VAL A 1 -12.86 10.82 -5.26
CA VAL A 1 -12.86 10.51 -3.82
C VAL A 1 -11.65 11.20 -3.24
N PHE A 2 -11.82 12.45 -2.83
CA PHE A 2 -10.76 13.19 -2.13
C PHE A 2 -10.81 12.81 -0.65
N ALA A 3 -9.72 13.04 0.10
CA ALA A 3 -9.56 12.58 1.50
C ALA A 3 -10.75 12.95 2.42
N ASP A 4 -11.47 14.02 2.09
CA ASP A 4 -12.63 14.55 2.79
C ASP A 4 -13.82 13.57 2.81
N ASP A 5 -13.99 12.73 1.77
CA ASP A 5 -15.07 11.74 1.70
C ASP A 5 -14.88 10.61 2.72
N LEU A 6 -13.63 10.20 2.99
CA LEU A 6 -13.36 9.12 3.95
C LEU A 6 -13.68 9.51 5.40
N GLY A 7 -13.71 10.81 5.71
CA GLY A 7 -14.14 11.31 7.01
C GLY A 7 -15.60 10.96 7.34
N THR A 8 -16.43 10.80 6.30
CA THR A 8 -17.87 10.52 6.39
C THR A 8 -18.23 9.05 6.18
N ILE A 9 -17.26 8.20 5.78
CA ILE A 9 -17.48 6.76 5.62
C ILE A 9 -17.62 6.10 7.00
N GLY A 10 -18.68 5.30 7.16
CA GLY A 10 -18.91 4.51 8.36
C GLY A 10 -17.80 3.47 8.55
N VAL A 11 -17.17 3.49 9.72
CA VAL A 11 -16.15 2.50 10.09
C VAL A 11 -16.84 1.19 10.48
N PRO A 12 -16.38 0.02 9.98
CA PRO A 12 -16.93 -1.27 10.39
C PRO A 12 -16.93 -1.48 11.90
N ALA A 13 -17.92 -2.21 12.41
CA ALA A 13 -17.99 -2.52 13.84
C ALA A 13 -16.74 -3.28 14.29
N GLY A 14 -16.09 -2.79 15.36
CA GLY A 14 -14.86 -3.38 15.91
C GLY A 14 -13.57 -2.90 15.25
N ALA A 15 -13.64 -2.06 14.21
CA ALA A 15 -12.48 -1.42 13.59
C ALA A 15 -12.32 0.02 14.10
N ALA A 16 -11.07 0.46 14.23
CA ALA A 16 -10.71 1.85 14.38
C ALA A 16 -10.69 2.54 13.00
N ARG A 17 -10.59 3.87 12.99
CA ARG A 17 -10.66 4.64 11.74
C ARG A 17 -9.43 4.43 10.84
N ASP A 18 -8.28 4.23 11.45
CA ASP A 18 -7.03 3.87 10.77
C ASP A 18 -7.13 2.51 10.08
N ASP A 19 -7.84 1.52 10.66
CA ASP A 19 -8.07 0.23 9.98
C ASP A 19 -8.80 0.40 8.63
N LEU A 20 -9.72 1.37 8.52
CA LEU A 20 -10.38 1.69 7.25
C LEU A 20 -9.37 2.25 6.24
N TYR A 21 -8.45 3.12 6.68
CA TYR A 21 -7.40 3.66 5.82
C TYR A 21 -6.41 2.58 5.38
N ASP A 22 -6.03 1.68 6.29
CA ASP A 22 -5.17 0.54 5.99
C ASP A 22 -5.81 -0.39 4.98
N ALA A 23 -7.12 -0.66 5.12
CA ALA A 23 -7.87 -1.45 4.15
C ALA A 23 -7.92 -0.77 2.76
N CYS A 24 -8.14 0.55 2.71
CA CYS A 24 -8.10 1.32 1.47
C CYS A 24 -6.71 1.28 0.82
N ALA A 25 -5.64 1.46 1.61
CA ALA A 25 -4.27 1.40 1.12
C ALA A 25 -3.93 0.01 0.57
N ALA A 26 -4.28 -1.05 1.32
CA ALA A 26 -4.06 -2.43 0.89
C ALA A 26 -4.80 -2.76 -0.43
N ALA A 27 -6.06 -2.35 -0.54
CA ALA A 27 -6.84 -2.54 -1.77
C ALA A 27 -6.25 -1.77 -2.96
N TRP A 28 -5.81 -0.53 -2.75
CA TRP A 28 -5.17 0.28 -3.79
C TRP A 28 -3.85 -0.33 -4.26
N THR A 29 -3.00 -0.77 -3.33
CA THR A 29 -1.74 -1.46 -3.65
C THR A 29 -1.99 -2.75 -4.41
N ALA A 30 -2.92 -3.60 -3.95
CA ALA A 30 -3.27 -4.85 -4.63
C ALA A 30 -3.75 -4.61 -6.08
N ALA A 31 -4.55 -3.56 -6.30
CA ALA A 31 -5.01 -3.21 -7.63
C ALA A 31 -3.85 -2.82 -8.58
N ARG A 32 -2.86 -2.06 -8.09
CA ARG A 32 -1.67 -1.71 -8.88
C ARG A 32 -0.82 -2.92 -9.23
N PHE A 33 -0.64 -3.85 -8.30
CA PHE A 33 0.01 -5.13 -8.58
C PHE A 33 -0.74 -5.91 -9.67
N ALA A 34 -2.06 -6.05 -9.54
CA ALA A 34 -2.89 -6.77 -10.50
C ALA A 34 -2.85 -6.16 -11.91
N ARG A 35 -2.65 -4.84 -12.02
CA ARG A 35 -2.51 -4.11 -13.31
C ARG A 35 -1.08 -4.05 -13.83
N GLY A 36 -0.07 -4.51 -13.08
CA GLY A 36 1.34 -4.35 -13.47
C GLY A 36 1.86 -2.91 -13.33
N GLU A 37 1.18 -2.07 -12.55
CA GLU A 37 1.53 -0.65 -12.33
C GLU A 37 2.42 -0.44 -11.09
N HIS A 38 2.84 -1.51 -10.43
CA HIS A 38 3.74 -1.45 -9.27
C HIS A 38 5.16 -1.12 -9.73
N GLY A 39 5.94 -0.50 -8.85
CA GLY A 39 7.34 -0.18 -9.09
C GLY A 39 8.23 -0.55 -7.92
N THR A 40 9.54 -0.43 -8.12
CA THR A 40 10.53 -0.75 -7.09
C THR A 40 11.54 0.39 -6.97
N LEU A 41 11.95 0.70 -5.73
CA LEU A 41 13.02 1.64 -5.42
C LEU A 41 14.21 0.92 -4.74
N PRO A 42 15.45 1.14 -5.21
CA PRO A 42 15.76 1.73 -6.51
C PRO A 42 15.28 0.81 -7.65
N ALA A 43 15.19 1.32 -8.88
CA ALA A 43 14.70 0.56 -10.04
C ALA A 43 15.53 -0.72 -10.30
N GLU A 44 16.81 -0.67 -9.95
CA GLU A 44 17.73 -1.82 -9.93
C GLU A 44 18.17 -2.06 -8.48
N PRO A 45 17.46 -2.89 -7.70
CA PRO A 45 17.76 -3.11 -6.30
C PRO A 45 19.15 -3.71 -6.08
N PRO A 46 20.01 -3.08 -5.25
CA PRO A 46 21.24 -3.72 -4.84
C PRO A 46 20.93 -4.90 -3.91
N THR A 47 21.93 -5.73 -3.71
CA THR A 47 21.87 -6.84 -2.76
C THR A 47 22.75 -6.52 -1.54
N ASP A 48 22.28 -6.84 -0.32
CA ASP A 48 23.07 -6.69 0.89
C ASP A 48 24.17 -7.75 1.02
N SER A 49 25.01 -7.66 2.06
CA SER A 49 26.11 -8.61 2.31
C SER A 49 25.65 -10.05 2.58
N ARG A 50 24.35 -10.28 2.77
CA ARG A 50 23.74 -11.60 3.01
C ARG A 50 23.01 -12.13 1.78
N GLY A 51 23.05 -11.42 0.66
CA GLY A 51 22.35 -11.84 -0.55
C GLY A 51 20.88 -11.40 -0.63
N LEU A 52 20.41 -10.49 0.25
CA LEU A 52 19.03 -10.02 0.24
C LEU A 52 18.86 -8.76 -0.63
N ARG A 53 17.79 -8.72 -1.43
CA ARG A 53 17.44 -7.53 -2.22
C ARG A 53 17.06 -6.39 -1.29
N MET A 54 17.68 -5.23 -1.50
CA MET A 54 17.41 -4.00 -0.77
C MET A 54 16.46 -3.15 -1.60
N GLU A 55 15.16 -3.39 -1.44
CA GLU A 55 14.13 -2.80 -2.29
C GLU A 55 12.91 -2.32 -1.50
N ILE A 56 12.25 -1.29 -2.01
CA ILE A 56 10.91 -0.87 -1.59
C ILE A 56 9.99 -1.03 -2.79
N VAL A 57 8.97 -1.88 -2.66
CA VAL A 57 7.97 -2.09 -3.71
C VAL A 57 6.74 -1.24 -3.42
N TYR A 58 6.24 -0.51 -4.41
CA TYR A 58 5.13 0.44 -4.27
C TYR A 58 4.06 0.30 -5.35
#